data_AF-A0A1Q8CX12-F1
#
_entry.id   AF-A0A1Q8CX12-F1
#
_cell.length_a   1.000
_cell.length_b   1.000
_cell.length_c   1.000
_cell.angle_alpha   90.00
_cell.angle_beta   90.00
_cell.angle_gamma   90.00
#
_symmetry.space_group_name_H-M   'P 1'
#
loop_
_entity.id
_entity.type
_entity.pdbx_description
1 polymer ?
#
loop_
_entity_poly.entity_id
_entity_poly.type
_entity_poly.pdbx_seq_one_letter_code
_entity_poly.pdbx_strand_id
1 'polypeptide(L)' 'MTEPRWSVRCHDPFGRDRALTVLVEDGRVVLVPPPGAAAVLSTQQLAGLGIALDQAATVRARRERWVG' A
#
# COMPACT_ATOMS: atom_id res chain seq x y z
N MET A 1 -15.47 -4.08 -10.51
CA MET A 1 -14.08 -4.57 -10.63
C MET A 1 -13.35 -4.15 -9.38
N THR A 2 -12.72 -5.08 -8.65
CA THR A 2 -11.98 -4.75 -7.44
C THR A 2 -10.82 -3.82 -7.76
N GLU A 3 -10.70 -2.70 -7.06
CA GLU A 3 -9.56 -1.81 -7.24
C GLU A 3 -8.24 -2.51 -6.90
N PRO A 4 -7.14 -2.19 -7.62
CA PRO A 4 -5.82 -2.75 -7.35
C PRO A 4 -5.42 -2.54 -5.89
N ARG A 5 -4.97 -3.60 -5.23
CA ARG A 5 -4.50 -3.56 -3.84
C ARG A 5 -3.29 -4.45 -3.63
N TRP A 6 -2.41 -4.02 -2.73
CA TRP A 6 -1.22 -4.75 -2.29
C TRP A 6 -1.20 -4.86 -0.77
N SER A 7 -0.75 -5.99 -0.26
CA SER A 7 -0.58 -6.25 1.17
C SER A 7 0.91 -6.29 1.50
N VAL A 8 1.36 -5.42 2.39
CA VAL A 8 2.75 -5.33 2.84
C VAL A 8 2.82 -5.81 4.28
N ARG A 9 3.60 -6.87 4.55
CA ARG A 9 3.82 -7.37 5.91
C ARG A 9 4.47 -6.28 6.77
N CYS A 10 3.98 -6.12 7.98
CA CYS A 10 4.51 -5.20 8.98
C CYS A 10 4.23 -5.75 10.39
N HIS A 11 4.66 -5.01 11.41
CA HIS A 11 4.23 -5.22 12.79
C HIS A 11 3.33 -4.07 13.24
N ASP A 12 2.54 -4.30 14.28
CA ASP A 12 1.99 -3.19 15.08
C ASP A 12 2.99 -2.76 16.18
N PRO A 13 2.74 -1.68 16.94
CA PRO A 13 3.64 -1.24 18.01
C PRO A 13 3.83 -2.26 19.14
N PHE A 14 3.02 -3.31 19.20
CA PHE A 14 3.13 -4.40 20.17
C PHE A 14 3.87 -5.62 19.59
N GLY A 15 4.48 -5.48 18.41
CA GLY A 15 5.30 -6.52 17.77
C GLY A 15 4.50 -7.63 17.10
N ARG A 16 3.17 -7.52 17.00
CA ARG A 16 2.36 -8.57 16.36
C ARG A 16 2.41 -8.43 14.85
N ASP A 17 2.48 -9.56 14.16
CA ASP A 17 2.41 -9.59 12.69
C ASP A 17 1.08 -9.05 12.18
N ARG A 18 1.18 -8.11 11.23
CA ARG A 18 0.06 -7.43 10.60
C ARG A 18 0.38 -7.16 9.12
N ALA A 19 -0.55 -6.50 8.44
CA ALA A 19 -0.37 -6.02 7.09
C ALA A 19 -0.85 -4.57 6.96
N LEU A 20 -0.06 -3.78 6.25
CA LEU A 20 -0.44 -2.47 5.71
C LEU A 20 -0.92 -2.68 4.28
N THR A 21 -2.08 -2.11 3.94
CA THR A 21 -2.65 -2.22 2.60
C THR A 21 -2.33 -0.96 1.82
N VAL A 22 -1.84 -1.12 0.59
CA VAL A 22 -1.72 -0.07 -0.42
C VAL A 22 -2.83 -0.29 -1.43
N LEU A 23 -3.61 0.74 -1.75
CA LEU A 23 -4.64 0.65 -2.78
C LEU A 23 -4.69 1.93 -3.63
N VAL A 24 -5.31 1.84 -4.81
CA VAL A 24 -5.57 3.01 -5.67
C VAL A 24 -7.07 3.24 -5.71
N GLU A 25 -7.51 4.38 -5.19
CA GLU A 25 -8.91 4.80 -5.13
C GLU A 25 -9.01 6.24 -5.65
N ASP A 26 -9.92 6.49 -6.59
CA ASP A 26 -10.14 7.81 -7.22
C ASP A 26 -8.85 8.50 -7.69
N GLY A 27 -7.93 7.74 -8.28
CA GLY A 27 -6.65 8.24 -8.78
C GLY A 27 -5.65 8.61 -7.68
N ARG A 28 -5.92 8.27 -6.42
CA ARG A 28 -5.04 8.50 -5.27
C ARG A 28 -4.48 7.17 -4.78
N VAL A 29 -3.22 7.20 -4.33
CA VAL A 29 -2.65 6.07 -3.61
C VAL A 29 -3.03 6.21 -2.15
N VAL A 30 -3.72 5.21 -1.59
CA VAL A 30 -4.18 5.18 -0.21
C VAL A 30 -3.40 4.12 0.56
N LEU A 31 -2.94 4.51 1.74
CA LEU A 31 -2.23 3.66 2.69
C LEU A 31 -3.16 3.38 3.86
N VAL A 32 -3.56 2.12 4.03
CA VAL A 32 -4.42 1.68 5.13
C VAL A 32 -3.56 0.91 6.14
N PRO A 33 -3.29 1.47 7.33
CA PRO A 33 -2.56 0.76 8.36
C PRO A 33 -3.39 -0.38 8.96
N PRO A 34 -2.78 -1.28 9.75
CA PRO A 34 -3.53 -2.27 10.52
C PRO A 34 -4.64 -1.61 11.36
N PRO A 35 -5.83 -2.22 11.49
CA PRO A 35 -6.93 -1.63 12.24
C PRO A 35 -6.53 -1.24 13.67
N GLY A 36 -6.78 0.02 14.04
CA GLY A 36 -6.52 0.54 15.38
C GLY A 36 -5.06 0.67 15.78
N ALA A 37 -4.11 0.55 14.84
CA ALA A 37 -2.68 0.61 15.14
C ALA A 37 -1.87 1.29 14.02
N ALA A 38 -0.70 1.80 14.38
CA ALA A 38 0.31 2.18 13.39
C ALA A 38 0.96 0.93 12.78
N ALA A 39 1.46 1.05 11.55
CA ALA A 39 2.36 0.05 10.98
C ALA A 39 3.80 0.39 11.38
N VAL A 40 4.50 -0.57 11.96
CA VAL A 40 5.94 -0.53 12.24
C VAL A 40 6.62 -1.45 11.23
N LEU A 41 7.60 -0.92 10.50
CA LEU A 41 8.28 -1.65 9.43
C LEU A 41 9.76 -1.81 9.75
N SER A 42 10.28 -3.01 9.56
CA SER A 42 11.73 -3.23 9.43
C SER A 42 12.24 -2.66 8.11
N THR A 43 13.56 -2.51 7.96
CA THR A 43 14.19 -2.06 6.71
C THR A 43 13.76 -2.90 5.49
N GLN A 44 13.64 -4.22 5.66
CA GLN A 44 13.22 -5.12 4.58
C GLN A 44 11.73 -4.92 4.23
N GLN A 45 10.87 -4.76 5.23
CA GLN A 45 9.44 -4.51 5.01
C GLN A 45 9.22 -3.13 4.36
N LEU A 46 10.02 -2.13 4.72
CA LEU A 46 9.99 -0.80 4.11
C LEU A 46 10.38 -0.84 2.62
N ALA A 47 11.38 -1.65 2.25
CA ALA A 47 11.71 -1.87 0.84
C ALA A 47 10.53 -2.50 0.07
N GLY A 48 9.83 -3.46 0.69
CA GLY A 48 8.60 -4.04 0.15
C GLY A 48 7.48 -3.00 -0.04
N LEU A 49 7.34 -2.05 0.89
CA LEU A 49 6.42 -0.93 0.74
C LEU A 49 6.79 -0.05 -0.47
N GLY A 50 8.08 0.24 -0.67
CA GLY A 50 8.56 1.00 -1.83
C GLY A 50 8.15 0.37 -3.17
N ILE A 51 8.29 -0.96 -3.28
CA ILE A 51 7.86 -1.71 -4.48
C ILE A 51 6.35 -1.61 -4.69
N ALA A 52 5.55 -1.75 -3.62
CA ALA A 52 4.09 -1.63 -3.73
C ALA A 52 3.66 -0.21 -4.13
N LEU A 53 4.32 0.82 -3.62
CA LEU A 53 4.06 2.22 -3.98
C LEU A 53 4.38 2.51 -5.45
N ASP A 54 5.49 1.98 -5.97
CA ASP A 54 5.87 2.12 -7.38
C ASP A 54 4.84 1.45 -8.31
N GLN A 55 4.38 0.25 -7.93
CA GLN A 55 3.31 -0.44 -8.66
C GLN A 55 1.99 0.34 -8.62
N ALA A 56 1.61 0.89 -7.47
CA ALA A 56 0.41 1.72 -7.32
C ALA A 56 0.48 2.99 -8.18
N ALA A 57 1.61 3.69 -8.18
CA ALA A 57 1.84 4.87 -9.01
C ALA A 57 1.76 4.53 -10.51
N THR A 58 2.32 3.39 -10.93
CA THR A 58 2.25 2.92 -12.32
C THR A 58 0.82 2.63 -12.75
N VAL A 59 0.03 1.97 -11.91
CA VAL A 59 -1.38 1.66 -12.21
C VAL A 59 -2.22 2.93 -12.28
N ARG A 60 -1.99 3.89 -11.38
CA ARG A 60 -2.61 5.22 -11.45
C ARG A 60 -2.30 5.92 -12.77
N ALA A 61 -1.02 6.02 -13.15
CA ALA A 61 -0.60 6.71 -14.37
C ALA A 61 -1.17 6.07 -15.64
N ARG A 62 -1.39 4.75 -15.63
CA ARG A 62 -2.11 4.06 -16.72
C ARG A 62 -3.55 4.56 -16.80
N ARG A 63 -4.28 4.63 -15.69
CA ARG A 63 -5.69 5.07 -15.69
C ARG A 63 -5.86 6.51 -16.17
N GLU A 64 -4.97 7.42 -15.79
CA GLU A 64 -5.01 8.81 -16.26
C GLU A 64 -4.84 8.92 -17.79
N ARG A 65 -4.00 8.05 -18.40
CA ARG A 65 -3.77 8.03 -19.85
C ARG A 65 -4.95 7.54 -20.71
N TRP A 66 -5.93 6.84 -20.13
CA TRP A 66 -7.12 6.35 -20.87
C TRP A 66 -8.34 7.25 -20.69
N VAL A 67 -8.28 8.23 -19.79
CA VAL A 67 -9.36 9.19 -19.52
C VAL A 67 -9.08 10.55 -20.17
N GLY A 68 -7.85 10.80 -20.62
CA GLY A 68 -7.42 12.00 -21.35
C GLY A 68 -7.49 11.85 -22.86
#